data_AF-W0BEB9-F1
#
_entry.id   AF-W0BEB9-F1
#
_cell.length_a   1.000
_cell.length_b   1.000
_cell.length_c   1.000
_cell.angle_alpha   90.00
_cell.angle_beta   90.00
_cell.angle_gamma   90.00
#
_symmetry.space_group_name_H-M   'P 1'
#
loop_
_entity.id
_entity.type
_entity.pdbx_description
1 polymer ?
#
loop_
_entity_poly.entity_id
_entity_poly.type
_entity_poly.pdbx_seq_one_letter_code
_entity_poly.pdbx_strand_id
1 'polypeptide(L)' 'MHTESCVYLLTNKHNNVLYTGVTNDLIRRVYEHKNKLVAGFTQKYNVDRLVYFEVCSGIVMAIEREKQIKGWS' A
#
# COMPACT_ATOMS: atom_id res chain seq x y z
N MET A 1 -23.51 1.88 -0.60
CA MET A 1 -22.83 0.57 -0.52
C MET A 1 -21.46 0.83 0.06
N HIS A 2 -21.09 0.14 1.14
CA HIS A 2 -19.76 0.28 1.73
C HIS A 2 -18.73 -0.20 0.70
N THR A 3 -17.94 0.71 0.15
CA THR A 3 -16.85 0.36 -0.76
C THR A 3 -15.75 -0.30 0.06
N GLU A 4 -15.46 -1.56 -0.24
CA GLU A 4 -14.30 -2.27 0.30
C GLU A 4 -13.02 -1.45 0.08
N SER A 5 -12.06 -1.60 0.99
CA SER A 5 -10.78 -0.90 0.90
C SER A 5 -9.67 -1.86 1.31
N CYS A 6 -8.50 -1.74 0.70
CA CYS A 6 -7.35 -2.58 0.99
C CYS A 6 -6.31 -1.84 1.82
N VAL A 7 -5.64 -2.55 2.72
CA VAL A 7 -4.29 -2.23 3.15
C VAL A 7 -3.30 -3.03 2.29
N TYR A 8 -2.15 -2.46 1.96
CA TYR A 8 -1.15 -3.10 1.11
C TYR A 8 0.28 -2.76 1.53
N LEU A 9 1.20 -3.68 1.27
CA LEU A 9 2.63 -3.49 1.43
C LEU A 9 3.34 -3.60 0.09
N LEU A 10 4.16 -2.60 -0.20
CA LEU A 10 5.08 -2.59 -1.32
C LEU A 10 6.53 -2.67 -0.82
N THR A 11 7.40 -3.21 -1.67
CA THR A 11 8.85 -3.14 -1.47
C THR A 11 9.60 -2.77 -2.74
N ASN A 12 10.90 -2.52 -2.60
CA ASN A 12 11.81 -2.25 -3.71
C ASN A 12 12.44 -3.54 -4.25
N LYS A 13 13.26 -3.44 -5.30
CA LYS A 13 13.95 -4.59 -5.90
C LYS A 13 14.78 -5.42 -4.91
N HIS A 14 15.31 -4.77 -3.87
CA HIS A 14 16.21 -5.35 -2.88
C HIS A 14 15.49 -5.85 -1.62
N ASN A 15 14.16 -5.73 -1.55
CA ASN A 15 13.34 -6.13 -0.41
C ASN A 15 13.75 -5.50 0.93
N ASN A 16 14.42 -4.34 0.92
CA ASN A 16 14.96 -3.69 2.12
C ASN A 16 14.27 -2.35 2.46
N VAL A 17 13.32 -1.92 1.63
CA VAL A 17 12.46 -0.77 1.90
C VAL A 17 11.02 -1.27 1.89
N LEU A 18 10.29 -1.04 2.97
CA LEU A 18 8.86 -1.33 3.05
C LEU A 18 8.05 -0.05 3.02
N TYR A 19 6.93 -0.09 2.30
CA TYR A 19 5.93 0.95 2.28
C TYR A 19 4.57 0.33 2.53
N THR A 20 3.84 0.84 3.52
CA THR A 20 2.47 0.42 3.83
C THR A 20 1.51 1.56 3.47
N GLY A 21 0.40 1.23 2.81
CA GLY A 21 -0.64 2.21 2.46
C GLY A 21 -2.03 1.60 2.42
N VAL A 22 -3.04 2.45 2.24
CA VAL A 22 -4.45 2.06 2.09
C VAL A 22 -5.04 2.62 0.80
N THR A 23 -6.04 1.93 0.22
CA THR A 23 -6.74 2.40 -0.98
C THR A 23 -8.06 1.67 -1.20
N ASN A 24 -9.02 2.29 -1.89
CA ASN A 24 -10.22 1.62 -2.41
C ASN A 24 -10.01 0.99 -3.80
N ASP A 25 -8.85 1.19 -4.42
CA ASP A 25 -8.51 0.66 -5.74
C ASP A 25 -7.04 0.23 -5.76
N LEU A 26 -6.83 -1.05 -5.40
CA LEU A 26 -5.49 -1.64 -5.29
C LEU A 26 -4.79 -1.68 -6.65
N ILE A 27 -5.50 -2.03 -7.72
CA ILE A 27 -4.93 -2.19 -9.06
C ILE A 27 -4.38 -0.85 -9.54
N ARG A 28 -5.19 0.21 -9.47
CA ARG A 28 -4.76 1.56 -9.85
C ARG A 28 -3.58 2.04 -9.02
N ARG A 29 -3.60 1.87 -7.68
CA ARG A 29 -2.48 2.32 -6.83
C ARG A 29 -1.19 1.58 -7.13
N VAL A 30 -1.25 0.26 -7.32
CA VAL A 30 -0.07 -0.51 -7.70
C VAL A 30 0.46 -0.07 -9.06
N TYR A 31 -0.42 0.19 -10.02
CA TYR A 31 -0.04 0.73 -11.33
C TYR A 31 0.67 2.09 -11.22
N GLU A 32 0.14 3.03 -10.43
CA GLU A 32 0.76 4.34 -10.22
C GLU A 32 2.15 4.24 -9.59
N HIS A 33 2.34 3.37 -8.58
CA HIS A 33 3.65 3.13 -7.94
C HIS A 33 4.65 2.44 -8.89
N LYS A 34 4.19 1.49 -9.69
CA LYS A 34 5.00 0.81 -10.71
C LYS A 34 5.51 1.78 -11.79
N ASN A 35 4.64 2.68 -12.24
CA ASN A 35 4.96 3.64 -13.30
C ASN A 35 5.46 4.99 -12.77
N LYS A 36 5.66 5.13 -11.45
CA LYS A 36 6.22 6.33 -10.82
C LYS A 36 5.41 7.59 -11.13
N LEU A 37 4.09 7.45 -11.23
CA LEU A 37 3.17 8.53 -11.65
C LEU A 37 2.92 9.57 -10.56
N VAL A 38 3.23 9.24 -9.30
CA VAL A 38 3.09 10.12 -8.16
C VAL A 38 4.47 10.35 -7.55
N ALA A 39 4.88 11.62 -7.45
CA ALA A 39 6.11 11.99 -6.79
C ALA A 39 6.02 11.71 -5.28
N GLY A 40 7.09 11.19 -4.68
CA GLY A 40 7.13 10.90 -3.25
C GLY A 40 8.09 9.78 -2.86
N PHE A 41 7.89 9.23 -1.67
CA PHE A 41 8.75 8.18 -1.08
C PHE A 41 8.89 6.96 -1.99
N THR A 42 7.78 6.42 -2.50
CA THR A 42 7.79 5.21 -3.32
C THR A 42 8.50 5.43 -4.67
N GLN A 43 8.44 6.66 -5.20
CA GLN A 43 9.24 7.05 -6.35
C GLN A 43 10.73 7.15 -6.00
N LYS A 44 11.07 7.90 -4.95
CA LYS A 44 12.46 8.13 -4.51
C LYS A 44 13.23 6.83 -4.23
N TYR A 45 12.56 5.85 -3.62
CA TYR A 45 13.18 4.59 -3.19
C TYR A 45 12.90 3.40 -4.11
N ASN A 46 12.32 3.63 -5.29
CA ASN A 46 11.94 2.58 -6.25
C ASN A 46 11.12 1.45 -5.60
N VAL A 47 10.11 1.82 -4.81
CA VAL A 47 9.17 0.90 -4.18
C VAL A 47 7.99 0.70 -5.12
N ASP A 48 7.90 -0.48 -5.73
CA ASP A 48 6.92 -0.81 -6.78
C ASP A 48 6.48 -2.28 -6.82
N ARG A 49 6.97 -3.12 -5.91
CA ARG A 49 6.63 -4.53 -5.84
C ARG A 49 5.59 -4.78 -4.77
N LEU A 50 4.37 -5.14 -5.17
CA LEU A 50 3.33 -5.60 -4.24
C LEU A 50 3.73 -6.94 -3.65
N VAL A 51 3.83 -7.01 -2.32
CA VAL A 51 4.18 -8.24 -1.58
C VAL A 51 3.07 -8.72 -0.66
N TYR A 52 2.14 -7.84 -0.30
CA TYR A 52 0.99 -8.19 0.53
C TYR A 52 -0.16 -7.23 0.27
N PHE A 53 -1.40 -7.74 0.37
CA PHE A 53 -2.59 -6.93 0.52
C PHE A 53 -3.63 -7.69 1.34
N GLU A 54 -4.51 -6.93 2.00
CA GLU A 54 -5.64 -7.44 2.75
C GLU A 54 -6.85 -6.57 2.41
N VAL A 55 -7.98 -7.20 2.07
CA VAL A 55 -9.26 -6.50 1.83
C VAL A 55 -9.96 -6.30 3.17
N CYS A 56 -10.37 -5.06 3.43
CA CYS A 56 -11.10 -4.65 4.61
C CYS A 56 -12.51 -4.21 4.21
N SER A 57 -13.45 -4.37 5.14
CA SER A 57 -14.87 -4.03 4.95
C SER A 57 -15.14 -2.53 4.74
N GLY A 58 -14.13 -1.68 4.89
CA GLY A 58 -14.19 -0.26 4.58
C GLY A 58 -12.90 0.47 4.93
N ILE A 59 -12.84 1.75 4.57
CA ILE A 59 -11.63 2.58 4.74
C ILE A 59 -11.20 2.73 6.20
N VAL A 60 -12.14 2.80 7.14
CA VAL A 60 -11.84 2.91 8.58
C VAL A 60 -11.08 1.66 9.05
N MET A 61 -11.56 0.48 8.70
CA MET A 61 -10.90 -0.79 9.02
C MET A 61 -9.53 -0.91 8.35
N ALA A 62 -9.40 -0.48 7.09
CA ALA A 62 -8.11 -0.47 6.41
C ALA A 62 -7.09 0.45 7.11
N ILE A 63 -7.52 1.63 7.58
CA ILE A 63 -6.65 2.57 8.32
C ILE A 63 -6.25 2.00 9.68
N GLU A 64 -7.18 1.39 10.42
CA GLU A 64 -6.86 0.73 11.69
C GLU A 64 -5.87 -0.41 11.49
N ARG A 65 -6.06 -1.22 10.44
CA ARG A 65 -5.15 -2.30 10.09
C ARG A 65 -3.77 -1.78 9.69
N GLU A 66 -3.71 -0.69 8.92
CA GLU A 66 -2.46 -0.02 8.57
C GLU A 66 -1.67 0.44 9.82
N LYS A 67 -2.37 1.02 10.81
CA LYS A 67 -1.77 1.42 12.09
C LYS A 67 -1.27 0.23 12.89
N GLN A 68 -2.03 -0.87 12.94
CA GLN A 68 -1.58 -2.10 13.60
C GLN A 68 -0.29 -2.65 12.97
N ILE A 69 -0.24 -2.73 11.64
CA ILE A 69 0.95 -3.20 10.91
C ILE A 69 2.16 -2.33 11.21
N LYS A 70 2.00 -1.00 11.23
CA LYS A 70 3.07 -0.03 11.57
C LYS A 70 3.47 -0.07 13.05
N GLY A 71 2.62 -0.58 13.95
CA GLY A 71 2.92 -0.72 15.37
C GLY A 71 3.67 -2.02 15.72
N TRP A 72 3.74 -2.98 14.79
CA TRP A 72 4.44 -4.26 14.97
C TRP A 72 5.87 -4.25 14.39
N SER A 73 6.32 -3.12 13.86
CA SER A 73 7.66 -2.93 13.27
C SER A 73 8.70 -2.49 14.29
#